data_AF-A0A7C4D5D9-F1
#
_entry.id   AF-A0A7C4D5D9-F1
#
_cell.length_a   1.000
_cell.length_b   1.000
_cell.length_c   1.000
_cell.angle_alpha   90.00
_cell.angle_beta   90.00
_cell.angle_gamma   90.00
#
_symmetry.space_group_name_H-M   'P 1'
#
loop_
_entity.id
_entity.type
_entity.pdbx_description
1 polymer ?
#
loop_
_entity_poly.entity_id
_entity_poly.type
_entity_poly.pdbx_seq_one_letter_code
_entity_poly.pdbx_strand_id
1 'polypeptide(L)'
;MRINKSEVFVLVLAALSFCVSVCMYPLMPEWIASHWNARGEVDGYLLKFWGLFLLPLIFTGVVLLLIAVPRIDPLRDNIEAFRKYYDGFIILFSIFLFLIHLQVILWNIGVNISPAATVPVGVGLLFFYIGILCEKSRIIS
;
A
#
# COMPACT_ATOMS: atom_id res chain seq x y z
N MET A 1 -12.50 10.46 19.78
CA MET A 1 -11.34 9.63 19.37
C MET A 1 -10.38 10.51 18.59
N ARG A 2 -9.09 10.60 18.95
CA ARG A 2 -8.15 11.53 18.33
C ARG A 2 -7.30 10.78 17.30
N ILE A 3 -7.35 11.22 16.03
CA ILE A 3 -6.49 10.69 14.97
C ILE A 3 -5.05 11.13 15.26
N ASN A 4 -4.09 10.20 15.16
CA ASN A 4 -2.67 10.49 15.39
C ASN A 4 -1.95 10.92 14.10
N LYS A 5 -0.70 11.40 14.21
CA LYS A 5 0.06 11.91 13.04
C LYS A 5 0.30 10.83 11.97
N SER A 6 0.54 9.59 12.38
CA SER A 6 0.75 8.44 11.48
C SER A 6 -0.52 8.14 10.68
N GLU A 7 -1.68 8.16 11.34
CA GLU A 7 -2.98 7.95 10.72
C GLU A 7 -3.32 9.06 9.73
N VAL A 8 -3.07 10.33 10.08
CA VAL A 8 -3.22 11.45 9.12
C VAL A 8 -2.32 11.24 7.91
N PHE A 9 -1.06 10.86 8.11
CA PHE A 9 -0.11 10.64 7.02
C PHE A 9 -0.58 9.56 6.04
N VAL A 10 -1.03 8.41 6.54
CA VAL A 10 -1.47 7.31 5.65
C VAL A 10 -2.80 7.62 4.96
N LEU A 11 -3.70 8.37 5.62
CA LEU A 11 -4.92 8.87 4.98
C LEU A 11 -4.61 9.88 3.87
N VAL A 12 -3.62 10.75 4.07
CA VAL A 12 -3.13 11.67 3.04
C VAL A 12 -2.53 10.90 1.87
N LEU A 13 -1.74 9.86 2.11
CA LEU A 13 -1.22 9.00 1.03
C LEU A 13 -2.33 8.29 0.25
N ALA A 14 -3.35 7.77 0.95
CA ALA A 14 -4.51 7.16 0.30
C ALA A 14 -5.26 8.18 -0.57
N ALA A 15 -5.55 9.38 -0.04
CA ALA A 15 -6.17 10.46 -0.80
C ALA A 15 -5.32 10.88 -2.01
N LEU A 16 -3.99 11.00 -1.83
CA LEU A 16 -3.06 11.33 -2.89
C LEU A 16 -3.12 10.29 -4.02
N SER A 17 -3.24 9.00 -3.72
CA SER A 17 -3.38 7.96 -4.75
C SER A 17 -4.60 8.17 -5.67
N PHE A 18 -5.74 8.63 -5.11
CA PHE A 18 -6.89 9.03 -5.92
C PHE A 18 -6.61 10.28 -6.73
N CYS A 19 -5.95 11.30 -6.15
CA CYS A 19 -5.58 12.50 -6.88
C CYS A 19 -4.69 12.17 -8.08
N VAL A 20 -3.67 11.31 -7.91
CA VAL A 20 -2.83 10.86 -9.02
C VAL A 20 -3.67 10.12 -10.07
N SER A 21 -4.54 9.20 -9.65
CA SER A 21 -5.43 8.46 -10.56
C SER A 21 -6.31 9.39 -11.40
N VAL A 22 -6.94 10.38 -10.78
CA VAL A 22 -7.80 11.36 -11.45
C VAL A 22 -7.00 12.22 -12.42
N CYS A 23 -5.83 12.74 -12.00
CA CYS A 23 -4.97 13.56 -12.84
C CYS A 23 -4.45 12.79 -14.07
N MET A 24 -4.14 11.50 -13.90
CA MET A 24 -3.60 10.67 -14.97
C MET A 24 -4.68 10.03 -15.86
N TYR A 25 -5.93 9.99 -15.43
CA TYR A 25 -7.04 9.39 -16.17
C TYR A 25 -7.14 9.79 -17.66
N PRO A 26 -6.97 11.07 -18.05
CA PRO A 26 -7.06 11.49 -19.45
C PRO A 26 -5.88 11.01 -20.32
N LEU A 27 -4.75 10.69 -19.70
CA LEU A 27 -3.52 10.28 -20.39
C LEU A 27 -3.45 8.76 -20.59
N MET A 28 -4.39 8.02 -20.01
CA MET A 28 -4.32 6.58 -19.87
C MET A 28 -5.10 5.85 -20.98
N PRO A 29 -4.55 4.75 -21.53
CA PRO A 29 -5.23 3.94 -22.53
C PRO A 29 -6.46 3.24 -21.94
N GLU A 30 -7.35 2.74 -22.82
CA GLU A 30 -8.54 1.96 -22.41
C GLU A 30 -8.18 0.68 -21.64
N TRP A 31 -7.02 0.09 -21.95
CA TRP A 31 -6.49 -1.11 -21.30
C TRP A 31 -5.18 -0.79 -20.59
N ILE A 32 -5.16 -1.06 -19.29
CA ILE A 32 -4.03 -0.76 -18.40
C ILE A 32 -3.33 -2.05 -18.06
N ALA A 33 -2.03 -2.14 -18.36
CA ALA A 33 -1.17 -3.19 -17.87
C ALA A 33 -1.19 -3.15 -16.33
N SER A 34 -1.65 -4.24 -15.71
CA SER A 34 -1.93 -4.29 -14.27
C SER A 34 -1.25 -5.46 -13.57
N HIS A 35 -0.67 -6.39 -14.33
CA HIS A 35 0.04 -7.53 -13.79
C HIS A 35 1.24 -7.86 -14.67
N TRP A 36 2.31 -8.33 -14.03
CA TRP A 36 3.56 -8.72 -14.66
C TRP A 36 4.01 -10.07 -14.12
N ASN A 37 4.50 -10.92 -15.00
CA ASN A 37 5.11 -12.18 -14.61
C ASN A 37 6.51 -11.98 -14.00
N ALA A 38 7.12 -13.07 -13.54
CA ALA A 38 8.47 -13.04 -12.93
C ALA A 38 9.59 -12.57 -13.89
N ARG A 39 9.35 -12.56 -15.20
CA ARG A 39 10.29 -11.99 -16.20
C ARG A 39 10.07 -10.49 -16.43
N GLY A 40 9.09 -9.88 -15.78
CA GLY A 40 8.72 -8.48 -15.97
C GLY A 40 7.89 -8.23 -17.22
N GLU A 41 7.34 -9.28 -17.84
CA GLU A 41 6.46 -9.18 -19.01
C GLU A 41 5.01 -8.99 -18.55
N VAL A 42 4.26 -8.14 -19.25
CA VAL A 42 2.84 -7.94 -18.95
C VAL A 42 2.05 -9.18 -19.35
N ASP A 43 1.33 -9.77 -18.41
CA ASP A 43 0.45 -10.92 -18.62
C ASP A 43 -0.98 -10.70 -18.09
N GLY A 44 -1.29 -9.49 -17.60
CA GLY A 44 -2.63 -9.11 -17.17
C GLY A 44 -2.94 -7.63 -17.40
N TYR A 45 -4.20 -7.38 -17.76
CA TYR A 45 -4.73 -6.05 -18.06
C TYR A 45 -6.06 -5.82 -17.33
N LEU A 46 -6.36 -4.55 -17.06
CA LEU A 46 -7.65 -4.09 -16.57
C LEU A 46 -8.20 -2.98 -17.45
N LEU A 47 -9.52 -2.83 -17.47
CA LEU A 47 -10.16 -1.63 -18.02
C LEU A 47 -9.65 -0.39 -17.27
N LYS A 48 -9.47 0.73 -17.99
CA LYS A 48 -8.93 2.00 -17.50
C LYS A 48 -9.38 2.40 -16.10
N PHE A 49 -10.68 2.31 -15.82
CA PHE A 49 -11.22 2.59 -14.49
C PHE A 49 -10.61 1.68 -13.41
N TRP A 50 -10.66 0.37 -13.61
CA TRP A 50 -10.12 -0.59 -12.64
C TRP A 50 -8.59 -0.52 -12.55
N GLY A 51 -7.90 -0.31 -13.67
CA GLY A 51 -6.45 -0.16 -13.70
C GLY A 51 -5.93 1.01 -12.86
N LEU A 52 -6.71 2.10 -12.78
CA LEU A 52 -6.33 3.28 -11.99
C LEU A 52 -6.88 3.26 -10.57
N PHE A 53 -8.13 2.85 -10.37
CA PHE A 53 -8.81 3.03 -9.08
C PHE A 53 -8.85 1.78 -8.19
N LEU A 54 -8.62 0.57 -8.71
CA LEU A 54 -8.71 -0.66 -7.89
C LEU A 54 -7.71 -0.63 -6.73
N LEU A 55 -6.44 -0.30 -7.01
CA LEU A 55 -5.41 -0.27 -5.98
C LEU A 55 -5.61 0.86 -4.95
N PRO A 56 -5.95 2.11 -5.31
CA PRO A 56 -6.40 3.14 -4.35
C PRO A 56 -7.56 2.70 -3.46
N LEU A 57 -8.55 1.99 -4.01
CA LEU A 57 -9.70 1.47 -3.24
C LEU A 57 -9.26 0.40 -2.23
N ILE A 58 -8.47 -0.59 -2.68
CA ILE A 58 -7.90 -1.64 -1.80
C ILE A 58 -7.03 -0.99 -0.72
N PHE A 59 -6.15 -0.07 -1.11
CA PHE A 59 -5.25 0.64 -0.20
C PHE A 59 -6.05 1.37 0.89
N THR A 60 -7.09 2.10 0.52
CA THR A 60 -7.96 2.79 1.48
C THR A 60 -8.66 1.81 2.41
N GLY A 61 -9.26 0.75 1.87
CA GLY A 61 -9.93 -0.27 2.67
C GLY A 61 -9.01 -0.92 3.71
N VAL A 62 -7.79 -1.30 3.28
CA VAL A 62 -6.80 -1.92 4.17
C VAL A 62 -6.28 -0.93 5.22
N VAL A 63 -5.99 0.32 4.85
CA VAL A 63 -5.56 1.34 5.82
C VAL A 63 -6.63 1.61 6.85
N LEU A 64 -7.89 1.77 6.44
CA LEU A 64 -9.00 1.97 7.38
C LEU A 64 -9.17 0.78 8.32
N LEU A 65 -9.01 -0.44 7.80
CA LEU A 65 -9.02 -1.66 8.62
C LEU A 65 -7.90 -1.65 9.66
N LEU A 66 -6.65 -1.39 9.25
CA LEU A 66 -5.50 -1.36 10.16
C LEU A 66 -5.59 -0.22 11.19
N ILE A 67 -6.15 0.93 10.80
CA ILE A 67 -6.49 2.00 11.73
C ILE A 67 -7.56 1.53 12.73
N ALA A 68 -8.58 0.79 12.28
CA ALA A 68 -9.65 0.33 13.16
C ALA A 68 -9.19 -0.76 14.16
N VAL A 69 -8.27 -1.65 13.79
CA VAL A 69 -7.84 -2.81 14.58
C VAL A 69 -7.51 -2.47 16.05
N PRO A 70 -6.60 -1.54 16.38
CA PRO A 70 -6.27 -1.21 17.78
C PRO A 70 -7.45 -0.69 18.61
N ARG A 71 -8.57 -0.31 17.97
CA ARG A 71 -9.74 0.29 18.62
C ARG A 71 -10.85 -0.71 18.88
N ILE A 72 -10.94 -1.73 18.03
CA ILE A 72 -12.01 -2.74 18.07
C ILE A 72 -11.53 -4.08 18.63
N ASP A 73 -10.23 -4.33 18.66
CA ASP A 73 -9.65 -5.58 19.15
C ASP A 73 -9.94 -5.75 20.65
N PRO A 74 -10.55 -6.87 21.09
CA PRO A 74 -10.77 -7.17 22.51
C PRO A 74 -9.48 -7.20 23.34
N LEU A 75 -8.33 -7.46 22.70
CA LEU A 75 -6.98 -7.46 23.25
C LEU A 75 -6.19 -6.19 22.88
N ARG A 76 -6.87 -5.07 22.64
CA ARG A 76 -6.25 -3.77 22.28
C ARG A 76 -5.09 -3.34 23.18
N ASP A 77 -5.11 -3.69 24.46
CA ASP A 77 -4.05 -3.32 25.41
C ASP A 77 -2.71 -3.99 25.03
N ASN A 78 -2.74 -5.17 24.41
CA ASN A 78 -1.55 -5.83 23.87
C ASN A 78 -0.99 -5.04 22.68
N ILE A 79 -1.86 -4.55 21.80
CA ILE A 79 -1.46 -3.75 20.62
C ILE A 79 -0.90 -2.39 21.05
N GLU A 80 -1.51 -1.75 22.06
CA GLU A 80 -1.00 -0.49 22.60
C GLU A 80 0.43 -0.61 23.14
N ALA A 81 0.79 -1.76 23.70
CA ALA A 81 2.13 -2.00 24.22
C ALA A 81 3.23 -2.00 23.14
N PHE A 82 2.92 -2.36 21.89
CA PHE A 82 3.83 -2.26 20.74
C PHE A 82 3.37 -1.23 19.69
N ARG A 83 2.53 -0.27 20.07
CA ARG A 83 1.86 0.67 19.16
C ARG A 83 2.79 1.37 18.19
N LYS A 84 3.99 1.76 18.66
CA LYS A 84 5.02 2.40 17.84
C LYS A 84 5.41 1.56 16.62
N TYR A 85 5.57 0.25 16.80
CA TYR A 85 5.93 -0.68 15.72
C TYR A 85 4.74 -0.95 14.82
N TYR A 86 3.54 -1.04 15.39
CA TYR A 86 2.31 -1.18 14.62
C TYR A 86 2.06 0.01 13.69
N ASP A 87 2.14 1.24 14.21
CA ASP A 87 2.00 2.46 13.40
C ASP A 87 3.09 2.55 12.32
N GLY A 88 4.32 2.16 12.65
CA GLY A 88 5.42 2.09 11.68
C GLY A 88 5.16 1.08 10.55
N PHE A 89 4.56 -0.07 10.87
CA PHE A 89 4.13 -1.05 9.87
C PHE A 89 3.06 -0.47 8.94
N ILE A 90 2.03 0.20 9.49
CA ILE A 90 0.98 0.83 8.67
C ILE A 90 1.60 1.86 7.71
N ILE A 91 2.53 2.70 8.19
CA ILE A 91 3.23 3.67 7.35
C ILE A 91 4.00 2.98 6.22
N LEU A 92 4.83 1.99 6.55
CA LEU A 92 5.64 1.27 5.56
C LEU A 92 4.78 0.56 4.52
N PHE A 93 3.73 -0.12 4.96
CA PHE A 93 2.76 -0.80 4.11
C PHE A 93 2.03 0.18 3.19
N SER A 94 1.66 1.35 3.72
CA SER A 94 1.00 2.41 2.94
C SER A 94 1.91 2.99 1.86
N ILE A 95 3.19 3.23 2.19
CA ILE A 95 4.19 3.67 1.22
C ILE A 95 4.37 2.60 0.14
N PHE A 96 4.46 1.32 0.50
CA PHE A 96 4.57 0.23 -0.45
C PHE A 96 3.39 0.21 -1.44
N LEU A 97 2.14 0.24 -0.95
CA LEU A 97 0.96 0.26 -1.83
C LEU A 97 0.93 1.49 -2.74
N PHE A 98 1.30 2.66 -2.21
CA PHE A 98 1.40 3.88 -3.01
C PHE A 98 2.46 3.76 -4.12
N LEU A 99 3.63 3.18 -3.82
CA LEU A 99 4.68 2.94 -4.82
C LEU A 99 4.25 1.93 -5.89
N ILE A 100 3.52 0.87 -5.53
CA ILE A 100 2.94 -0.06 -6.51
C ILE A 100 1.94 0.69 -7.42
N HIS A 101 1.13 1.58 -6.87
CA HIS A 101 0.21 2.40 -7.66
C HIS A 101 0.94 3.32 -8.64
N LEU A 102 2.01 3.98 -8.20
CA LEU A 102 2.86 4.78 -9.09
C LEU A 102 3.54 3.92 -10.15
N GLN A 103 4.00 2.72 -9.81
CA GLN A 103 4.61 1.78 -10.76
C GLN A 103 3.64 1.40 -11.89
N VAL A 104 2.36 1.15 -11.58
CA VAL A 104 1.31 0.90 -12.58
C VAL A 104 1.14 2.10 -13.51
N ILE A 105 1.05 3.30 -12.93
CA ILE A 105 0.88 4.54 -13.70
C ILE A 105 2.08 4.79 -14.62
N LEU A 106 3.30 4.72 -14.07
CA LEU A 106 4.54 4.96 -14.80
C LEU A 106 4.68 4.03 -16.01
N TRP A 107 4.42 2.73 -15.81
CA TRP A 107 4.45 1.77 -16.91
C TRP A 107 3.48 2.15 -18.04
N ASN A 108 2.26 2.52 -17.70
CA ASN A 108 1.21 2.79 -18.70
C ASN A 108 1.35 4.16 -19.41
N ILE A 109 2.23 5.04 -18.92
CA ILE A 109 2.67 6.25 -19.64
C ILE A 109 3.99 6.05 -20.40
N GLY A 110 4.52 4.81 -20.45
CA GLY A 110 5.72 4.44 -21.20
C GLY A 110 7.03 4.47 -20.40
N VAL A 111 6.98 4.75 -19.10
CA VAL A 111 8.15 4.69 -18.21
C VAL A 111 8.28 3.26 -17.66
N ASN A 112 8.92 2.40 -18.46
CA ASN A 112 8.99 0.96 -18.22
C ASN A 112 10.13 0.58 -17.26
N ILE A 113 10.01 0.97 -15.99
CA ILE A 113 10.88 0.46 -14.91
C ILE A 113 10.45 -0.97 -14.60
N SER A 114 11.39 -1.92 -14.56
CA SER A 114 11.08 -3.35 -14.36
C SER A 114 10.40 -3.62 -13.00
N PRO A 115 9.13 -4.06 -12.98
CA PRO A 115 8.46 -4.46 -11.73
C PRO A 115 9.13 -5.66 -11.08
N ALA A 116 9.70 -6.56 -11.90
CA ALA A 116 10.47 -7.71 -11.42
C ALA A 116 11.73 -7.29 -10.64
N ALA A 117 12.22 -6.06 -10.81
CA ALA A 117 13.32 -5.51 -10.02
C ALA A 117 12.83 -4.70 -8.81
N THR A 118 11.78 -3.88 -8.97
CA THR A 118 11.33 -2.94 -7.93
C THR A 118 10.45 -3.57 -6.87
N VAL A 119 9.52 -4.45 -7.25
CA VAL A 119 8.54 -5.05 -6.33
C VAL A 119 9.22 -5.95 -5.29
N PRO A 120 10.17 -6.84 -5.64
CA PRO A 120 10.83 -7.68 -4.65
C PRO A 120 11.59 -6.90 -3.58
N VAL A 121 12.15 -5.73 -3.91
CA VAL A 121 12.83 -4.86 -2.93
C VAL A 121 11.81 -4.34 -1.91
N GLY A 122 10.67 -3.84 -2.36
CA GLY A 122 9.60 -3.38 -1.47
C GLY A 122 9.04 -4.50 -0.60
N VAL A 123 8.84 -5.68 -1.19
CA VAL A 123 8.41 -6.89 -0.46
C VAL A 123 9.45 -7.29 0.59
N GLY A 124 10.74 -7.32 0.25
CA GLY A 124 11.81 -7.65 1.19
C GLY A 124 11.85 -6.72 2.40
N LEU A 125 11.71 -5.41 2.19
CA LEU A 125 11.63 -4.42 3.27
C LEU A 125 10.39 -4.62 4.14
N LEU A 126 9.24 -4.95 3.55
CA LEU A 126 8.02 -5.26 4.29
C LEU A 126 8.20 -6.51 5.15
N PHE A 127 8.69 -7.61 4.59
CA PHE A 127 8.89 -8.86 5.33
C PHE A 127 9.91 -8.71 6.46
N PHE A 128 10.98 -7.93 6.23
CA PHE A 128 11.93 -7.58 7.28
C PHE A 128 11.24 -6.85 8.43
N TYR A 129 10.43 -5.83 8.14
CA TYR A 129 9.73 -5.06 9.17
C TYR A 129 8.64 -5.88 9.88
N ILE A 130 7.95 -6.77 9.16
CA ILE A 130 7.03 -7.75 9.75
C ILE A 130 7.76 -8.63 10.77
N GLY A 131 8.99 -9.06 10.48
CA GLY A 131 9.83 -9.78 11.44
C GLY A 131 10.04 -8.99 12.74
N ILE A 132 10.37 -7.70 12.64
CA ILE A 132 10.50 -6.81 13.80
C ILE A 132 9.17 -6.69 14.55
N LEU A 133 8.05 -6.51 13.83
CA LEU A 133 6.72 -6.38 14.43
C LEU A 133 6.36 -7.65 15.24
N CYS A 134 6.57 -8.83 14.67
CA CYS A 134 6.31 -10.12 15.31
C CYS A 134 7.20 -10.34 16.56
N GLU A 135 8.46 -9.93 16.51
CA GLU A 135 9.36 -10.01 17.68
C GLU A 135 8.82 -9.15 18.83
N LYS A 136 8.37 -7.92 18.53
CA LYS A 136 7.88 -6.98 19.54
C LYS A 136 6.50 -7.32 20.06
N SER A 137 5.63 -7.95 19.27
CA SER A 137 4.34 -8.43 19.76
C SER A 137 4.48 -9.57 20.77
N ARG A 138 5.51 -10.42 20.63
CA ARG A 138 5.74 -11.59 21.51
C ARG A 138 6.34 -11.23 22.87
N ILE A 139 7.12 -10.14 22.96
CA ILE A 139 7.75 -9.72 24.22
C ILE A 139 6.70 -9.26 25.26
N ILE A 140 5.46 -8.96 24.82
CA ILE A 140 4.42 -8.33 25.64
C ILE A 140 3.18 -9.24 25.82
N SER A 141 3.19 -10.44 25.23
CA SER A 141 2.15 -11.48 25.36
C SER A 141 2.55 -12.54 26.39
#